data_AF-A0A3D1E7I9-F1
#
_entry.id   AF-A0A3D1E7I9-F1
#
_cell.length_a   1.000
_cell.length_b   1.000
_cell.length_c   1.000
_cell.angle_alpha   90.00
_cell.angle_beta   90.00
_cell.angle_gamma   90.00
#
_symmetry.space_group_name_H-M   'P 1'
#
loop_
_entity.id
_entity.type
_entity.pdbx_description
1 polymer ?
#
loop_
_entity_poly.entity_id
_entity_poly.type
_entity_poly.pdbx_seq_one_letter_code
_entity_poly.pdbx_strand_id
1 'polypeptide(L)'
;MKKWNVLWLMFLACTGQAQQIELSPRSKQSEKWAKTITESELKDHLYTYASDAFEGRETGTKGQKTAVEYLKAHYKSLQIAPAQANGDYEQDIELVLKKLPKGQLTINGQSM
;
A
#
# COMPACT_ATOMS: atom_id res chain seq x y z
N MET A 1 55.36 -40.63 14.75
CA MET A 1 56.30 -39.49 14.63
C MET A 1 55.54 -38.26 14.15
N LYS A 2 55.73 -37.12 14.83
CA LYS A 2 55.47 -35.72 14.41
C LYS A 2 54.01 -35.41 13.99
N LYS A 3 53.12 -34.92 14.87
CA LYS A 3 52.99 -33.52 15.36
C LYS A 3 53.40 -32.47 14.32
N TRP A 4 52.44 -31.85 13.62
CA TRP A 4 52.41 -30.39 13.36
C TRP A 4 51.13 -29.95 12.58
N ASN A 5 50.52 -28.82 12.97
CA ASN A 5 49.52 -28.00 12.26
C ASN A 5 48.01 -28.33 12.33
N VAL A 6 47.53 -28.57 13.55
CA VAL A 6 46.20 -28.10 13.98
C VAL A 6 46.36 -26.69 14.53
N LEU A 7 46.31 -25.62 13.71
CA LEU A 7 46.05 -24.23 14.20
C LEU A 7 45.79 -23.14 13.13
N TRP A 8 45.39 -23.42 11.89
CA TRP A 8 45.08 -22.34 10.93
C TRP A 8 43.74 -22.47 10.19
N LEU A 9 42.91 -23.46 10.51
CA LEU A 9 41.57 -23.61 9.93
C LEU A 9 40.47 -23.07 10.85
N MET A 10 40.69 -21.90 11.46
CA MET A 10 39.72 -21.30 12.38
C MET A 10 39.63 -19.77 12.23
N PHE A 11 39.77 -19.23 11.00
CA PHE A 11 39.65 -17.79 10.73
C PHE A 11 39.02 -17.42 9.38
N LEU A 12 38.11 -18.24 8.82
CA LEU A 12 37.37 -17.88 7.60
C LEU A 12 35.85 -18.10 7.69
N ALA A 13 35.28 -18.01 8.90
CA ALA A 13 33.85 -18.23 9.13
C ALA A 13 33.12 -17.01 9.69
N CYS A 14 33.53 -15.79 9.32
CA CYS A 14 32.72 -14.60 9.52
C CYS A 14 33.09 -13.48 8.55
N THR A 15 32.89 -13.71 7.25
CA THR A 15 32.58 -12.60 6.36
C THR A 15 31.07 -12.44 6.41
N GLY A 16 30.61 -11.57 7.30
CA GLY A 16 29.21 -11.15 7.33
C GLY A 16 28.83 -10.66 5.93
N GLN A 17 27.98 -11.41 5.24
CA GLN A 17 27.22 -10.86 4.13
C GLN A 17 26.27 -9.85 4.76
N ALA A 18 26.68 -8.58 4.79
CA ALA A 18 25.71 -7.50 4.77
C ALA A 18 24.89 -7.72 3.51
N GLN A 19 23.66 -8.20 3.68
CA GLN A 19 22.71 -8.37 2.59
C GLN A 19 22.47 -6.97 2.02
N GLN A 20 23.14 -6.65 0.92
CA GLN A 20 22.90 -5.40 0.21
C GLN A 20 21.44 -5.46 -0.26
N ILE A 21 20.62 -4.52 0.22
CA ILE A 21 19.30 -4.28 -0.38
C ILE A 21 19.62 -3.71 -1.76
N GLU A 22 19.70 -4.57 -2.78
CA GLU A 22 19.68 -4.09 -4.15
C GLU A 22 18.30 -3.47 -4.37
N LEU A 23 18.25 -2.14 -4.36
CA LEU A 23 17.12 -1.37 -4.87
C LEU A 23 16.86 -1.91 -6.26
N SER A 24 15.78 -2.68 -6.44
CA SER A 24 15.45 -3.30 -7.72
C SER A 24 15.55 -2.23 -8.82
N PRO A 25 16.31 -2.45 -9.91
CA PRO A 25 16.42 -1.46 -10.96
C PRO A 25 15.02 -1.09 -11.43
N ARG A 26 14.75 0.22 -11.49
CA ARG A 26 13.46 0.74 -11.98
C ARG A 26 13.17 0.05 -13.31
N SER A 27 12.04 -0.65 -13.40
CA SER A 27 11.73 -1.39 -14.61
C SER A 27 11.62 -0.41 -15.79
N LYS A 28 12.14 -0.77 -16.97
CA LYS A 28 11.99 0.03 -18.21
C LYS A 28 10.52 0.39 -18.49
N GLN A 29 9.60 -0.48 -18.04
CA GLN A 29 8.17 -0.26 -18.13
C GLN A 29 7.69 0.89 -17.23
N SER A 30 8.18 0.96 -15.99
CA SER A 30 7.86 2.06 -15.06
C SER A 30 8.33 3.41 -15.62
N GLU A 31 9.51 3.46 -16.23
CA GLU A 31 10.02 4.69 -16.87
C GLU A 31 9.18 5.13 -18.07
N LYS A 32 8.69 4.17 -18.87
CA LYS A 32 7.81 4.44 -20.00
C LYS A 32 6.51 5.10 -19.55
N TRP A 33 5.85 4.55 -18.53
CA TRP A 33 4.57 5.06 -18.03
C TRP A 33 4.72 6.33 -17.20
N ALA A 34 5.81 6.50 -16.45
CA ALA A 34 6.05 7.74 -15.71
C ALA A 34 6.08 8.97 -16.63
N LYS A 35 6.53 8.81 -17.88
CA LYS A 35 6.56 9.89 -18.88
C LYS A 35 5.19 10.28 -19.42
N THR A 36 4.14 9.49 -19.21
CA THR A 36 2.79 9.83 -19.67
C THR A 36 2.03 10.69 -18.67
N ILE A 37 2.51 10.81 -17.43
CA ILE A 37 1.86 11.59 -16.37
C ILE A 37 2.16 13.07 -16.61
N THR A 38 1.11 13.89 -16.77
CA THR A 38 1.23 15.34 -16.89
C THR A 38 0.77 16.05 -15.62
N GLU A 39 1.36 17.21 -15.31
CA GLU A 39 0.98 17.99 -14.12
C GLU A 39 -0.51 18.39 -14.15
N SER A 40 -1.01 18.83 -15.30
CA SER A 40 -2.41 19.26 -15.46
C SER A 40 -3.38 18.12 -15.19
N GLU A 41 -3.16 16.97 -15.82
CA GLU A 41 -4.02 15.79 -15.64
C GLU A 41 -3.99 15.30 -14.19
N LEU A 42 -2.79 15.20 -13.60
CA LEU A 42 -2.65 14.80 -12.21
C LEU A 42 -3.37 15.74 -11.26
N LYS A 43 -3.28 17.06 -11.52
CA LYS A 43 -3.96 18.09 -10.75
C LYS A 43 -5.48 17.90 -10.82
N ASP A 44 -6.04 17.77 -12.02
CA ASP A 44 -7.49 17.61 -12.21
C ASP A 44 -8.02 16.37 -11.49
N HIS A 45 -7.33 15.23 -11.63
CA HIS A 45 -7.68 14.01 -10.91
C HIS A 45 -7.56 14.18 -9.40
N LEU A 46 -6.48 14.80 -8.90
CA LEU A 46 -6.25 14.98 -7.47
C LEU A 46 -7.33 15.87 -6.83
N TYR A 47 -7.64 17.02 -7.44
CA TYR A 47 -8.66 17.92 -6.93
C TYR A 47 -10.05 17.28 -6.98
N THR A 48 -10.37 16.56 -8.05
CA THR A 48 -11.64 15.83 -8.14
C THR A 48 -11.74 14.79 -7.04
N TYR A 49 -10.74 13.91 -6.93
CA TYR A 49 -10.75 12.78 -6.01
C TYR A 49 -10.67 13.18 -4.53
N ALA A 50 -10.10 14.35 -4.23
CA ALA A 50 -10.03 14.94 -2.89
C ALA A 50 -11.18 15.91 -2.58
N SER A 51 -12.12 16.11 -3.51
CA SER A 51 -13.22 17.05 -3.32
C SER A 51 -14.28 16.54 -2.34
N ASP A 52 -15.06 17.48 -1.79
CA ASP A 52 -16.18 17.20 -0.89
C ASP A 52 -17.25 16.29 -1.50
N ALA A 53 -17.34 16.22 -2.83
CA ALA A 53 -18.25 15.31 -3.53
C ALA A 53 -18.02 13.83 -3.18
N PHE A 54 -16.81 13.50 -2.72
CA PHE A 54 -16.45 12.16 -2.29
C PHE A 54 -16.63 11.96 -0.78
N GLU A 55 -17.07 12.94 0.00
CA GLU A 55 -17.49 12.81 1.43
C GLU A 55 -16.46 12.11 2.37
N GLY A 56 -15.21 11.91 1.94
CA GLY A 56 -14.21 11.11 2.64
C GLY A 56 -14.08 9.66 2.15
N ARG A 57 -13.03 8.96 2.59
CA ARG A 57 -12.67 7.61 2.09
C ARG A 57 -12.61 6.57 3.20
N GLU A 58 -13.39 6.77 4.26
CA GLU A 58 -13.55 5.76 5.30
C GLU A 58 -14.19 4.50 4.73
N THR A 59 -13.64 3.33 5.06
CA THR A 59 -14.08 2.05 4.51
C THR A 59 -15.55 1.78 4.85
N GLY A 60 -16.34 1.40 3.85
CA GLY A 60 -17.76 1.09 4.01
C GLY A 60 -18.70 2.30 3.96
N THR A 61 -18.17 3.52 3.87
CA THR A 61 -18.97 4.74 3.72
C THR A 61 -19.39 4.99 2.27
N LYS A 62 -20.38 5.88 2.07
CA LYS A 62 -20.83 6.30 0.73
C LYS A 62 -19.70 6.91 -0.08
N GLY A 63 -18.89 7.76 0.54
CA GLY A 63 -17.77 8.43 -0.10
C GLY A 63 -16.76 7.48 -0.73
N GLN A 64 -16.41 6.41 0.00
CA GLN A 64 -15.55 5.34 -0.53
C GLN A 64 -16.16 4.64 -1.75
N LYS A 65 -17.47 4.40 -1.80
CA LYS A 65 -18.14 3.80 -2.97
C LYS A 65 -18.08 4.71 -4.20
N THR A 66 -18.33 6.01 -4.01
CA THR A 66 -18.20 7.01 -5.09
C THR A 66 -16.76 7.05 -5.63
N ALA A 67 -15.77 6.98 -4.75
CA ALA A 67 -14.35 6.93 -5.11
C ALA A 67 -13.99 5.69 -5.96
N VAL A 68 -14.53 4.52 -5.60
CA VAL A 68 -14.35 3.29 -6.37
C VAL A 68 -14.95 3.40 -7.77
N GLU A 69 -16.17 3.93 -7.90
CA GLU A 69 -16.80 4.10 -9.22
C GLU A 69 -16.01 5.06 -10.12
N TYR A 70 -15.46 6.13 -9.56
CA TYR A 70 -14.59 7.06 -10.29
C TYR A 70 -13.36 6.36 -10.87
N LEU A 71 -12.65 5.57 -10.06
CA LEU A 71 -11.47 4.82 -10.50
C LEU A 71 -11.83 3.74 -11.53
N LYS A 72 -12.93 2.99 -11.28
CA LYS A 72 -13.42 1.96 -12.20
C LYS A 72 -13.77 2.56 -13.57
N ALA A 73 -14.46 3.69 -13.59
CA ALA A 73 -14.81 4.39 -14.82
C ALA A 73 -13.55 4.83 -15.60
N HIS A 74 -12.55 5.37 -14.90
CA HIS A 74 -11.28 5.77 -15.52
C HIS A 74 -10.50 4.56 -16.09
N TYR A 75 -10.45 3.45 -15.36
CA TYR A 75 -9.79 2.23 -15.87
C TYR A 75 -10.49 1.70 -17.14
N LYS A 76 -11.83 1.72 -17.14
CA LYS A 76 -12.62 1.37 -18.32
C LYS A 76 -12.38 2.32 -19.49
N SER A 77 -12.27 3.63 -19.26
CA SER A 77 -11.98 4.60 -20.33
C SER A 77 -10.59 4.41 -20.95
N LEU A 78 -9.63 3.94 -20.15
CA LEU A 78 -8.29 3.55 -20.61
C LEU A 78 -8.23 2.14 -21.23
N GLN A 79 -9.36 1.43 -21.31
CA GLN A 79 -9.45 0.05 -21.80
C GLN A 79 -8.55 -0.93 -21.02
N ILE A 80 -8.30 -0.63 -19.74
CA ILE A 80 -7.56 -1.53 -18.85
C ILE A 80 -8.49 -2.68 -18.48
N ALA A 81 -8.04 -3.91 -18.74
CA ALA A 81 -8.79 -5.10 -18.37
C ALA A 81 -8.87 -5.24 -16.83
N PRO A 82 -9.96 -5.80 -16.30
CA PRO A 82 -10.03 -6.16 -14.89
C PRO A 82 -8.91 -7.13 -14.54
N ALA A 83 -8.35 -6.99 -13.34
CA ALA A 83 -7.28 -7.87 -12.87
C ALA A 83 -7.80 -9.29 -12.58
N GLN A 84 -9.08 -9.41 -12.23
CA GLN A 84 -9.73 -10.67 -11.93
C GLN A 84 -10.38 -11.28 -13.19
N ALA A 85 -10.39 -12.62 -13.27
CA ALA A 85 -10.94 -13.35 -14.41
C ALA A 85 -12.48 -13.31 -14.50
N ASN A 86 -13.17 -12.98 -13.39
CA ASN A 86 -14.63 -12.80 -13.33
C ASN A 86 -15.10 -11.52 -14.04
N GLY A 87 -14.19 -10.64 -14.46
CA GLY A 87 -14.54 -9.39 -15.12
C GLY A 87 -14.71 -8.20 -14.17
N ASP A 88 -14.51 -8.40 -12.87
CA ASP A 88 -14.68 -7.35 -11.87
C ASP A 88 -13.39 -6.55 -11.65
N TYR A 89 -13.57 -5.25 -11.45
CA TYR A 89 -12.49 -4.30 -11.14
C TYR A 89 -12.25 -4.15 -9.64
N GLU A 90 -13.09 -4.77 -8.83
CA GLU A 90 -13.15 -4.63 -7.38
C GLU A 90 -12.58 -5.86 -6.71
N GLN A 91 -11.92 -5.67 -5.57
CA GLN A 91 -11.44 -6.77 -4.74
C GLN A 91 -12.26 -6.78 -3.44
N ASP A 92 -12.99 -7.87 -3.22
CA ASP A 92 -13.75 -8.06 -1.98
C ASP A 92 -12.79 -8.25 -0.79
N ILE A 93 -13.02 -7.48 0.27
CA ILE A 93 -12.28 -7.56 1.53
C ILE A 93 -13.28 -7.49 2.68
N GLU A 94 -13.13 -8.37 3.65
CA GLU A 94 -13.96 -8.36 4.86
C GLU A 94 -13.57 -7.19 5.79
N LEU A 95 -14.55 -6.35 6.13
CA LEU A 95 -14.36 -5.24 7.06
C LEU A 95 -14.61 -5.68 8.51
N VAL A 96 -13.57 -5.67 9.32
CA VAL A 96 -13.65 -5.96 10.76
C VAL A 96 -13.57 -4.67 11.57
N LEU A 97 -14.71 -4.23 12.12
CA LEU A 97 -14.77 -3.04 12.99
C LEU A 97 -14.59 -3.41 14.46
N LYS A 98 -13.48 -2.99 15.06
CA LYS A 98 -13.29 -3.08 16.52
C LYS A 98 -13.96 -1.90 17.21
N LYS A 99 -15.02 -2.17 17.97
CA LYS A 99 -15.67 -1.13 18.79
C LYS A 99 -14.75 -0.78 19.96
N LEU A 100 -14.55 0.52 20.21
CA LEU A 100 -13.84 0.97 21.39
C LEU A 100 -14.64 0.61 22.65
N PRO A 101 -13.98 0.22 23.75
CA PRO A 101 -14.64 0.07 25.03
C PRO A 101 -15.23 1.42 25.47
N LYS A 102 -16.47 1.42 25.94
CA LYS A 102 -17.07 2.61 26.53
C LYS A 102 -16.49 2.80 27.93
N GLY A 103 -15.72 3.85 28.14
CA GLY A 103 -15.33 4.30 29.48
C GLY A 103 -16.37 5.30 30.01
N GLN A 104 -16.70 5.21 31.30
CA GLN A 104 -17.39 6.28 32.03
C GLN A 104 -16.35 7.07 32.81
N LEU A 105 -16.38 8.40 32.67
CA LEU A 105 -15.58 9.30 33.49
C LEU A 105 -16.44 9.73 34.68
N THR A 106 -16.05 9.34 35.89
CA THR A 106 -16.65 9.83 37.13
C THR A 106 -15.69 10.83 37.77
N ILE A 107 -16.12 12.08 37.93
CA ILE A 107 -15.39 13.10 38.69
C ILE A 107 -16.19 13.35 39.97
N ASN A 108 -15.56 13.12 41.13
CA ASN A 108 -16.20 13.31 42.45
C ASN A 108 -17.55 12.59 42.61
N GLY A 109 -17.69 11.38 42.04
CA GLY A 109 -18.91 10.58 42.13
C GLY A 109 -20.06 11.01 41.23
N GLN A 110 -19.91 12.10 40.45
CA GLN A 110 -20.86 12.45 39.39
C GLN A 110 -20.34 11.88 38.06
N SER A 111 -21.18 11.03 37.45
CA SER A 111 -20.96 10.55 36.09
C SER A 111 -21.22 11.72 35.14
N MET A 112 -20.26 12.01 34.27
CA MET A 112 -20.43 12.98 33.18
C MET A 112 -21.04 12.31 31.95
#